data_AF-A0A7V2VKI6-F1
#
_entry.id   AF-A0A7V2VKI6-F1
#
_cell.length_a   1.000
_cell.length_b   1.000
_cell.length_c   1.000
_cell.angle_alpha   90.00
_cell.angle_beta   90.00
_cell.angle_gamma   90.00
#
_symmetry.space_group_name_H-M   'P 1'
#
loop_
_entity.id
_entity.type
_entity.pdbx_description
1 polymer ?
#
loop_
_entity_poly.entity_id
_entity_poly.type
_entity_poly.pdbx_seq_one_letter_code
_entity_poly.pdbx_strand_id
1 'polypeptide(L)'
;MRNKRRGQNGQSIVEFALLLPVLLIILLGLLDLGRVWHAVVTVHDCAGEGALYAAIRPDDLDGIRARAAAAASGLVQVNPETVAIELPPNLEPGAPVTVTVPYTMTFINPLFGAVAPNGQIVLQGVAVEAVISTPMGD
;
A
#
# COMPACT_ATOMS: atom_id res chain seq x y z
N MET A 1 38.41 56.78 1.08
CA MET A 1 38.36 55.32 1.37
C MET A 1 36.96 54.81 1.03
N ARG A 2 36.80 53.98 -0.01
CA ARG A 2 35.48 53.58 -0.55
C ARG A 2 35.14 52.17 -0.06
N ASN A 3 34.31 52.07 0.96
CA ASN A 3 33.99 50.82 1.65
C ASN A 3 32.99 50.00 0.80
N LYS A 4 33.45 48.92 0.16
CA LYS A 4 32.58 47.95 -0.56
C LYS A 4 31.99 46.97 0.46
N ARG A 5 30.85 47.33 1.08
CA ARG A 5 29.98 46.38 1.78
C ARG A 5 28.88 45.84 0.85
N ARG A 6 29.27 45.22 -0.26
CA ARG A 6 28.36 44.55 -1.20
C ARG A 6 28.81 43.09 -1.29
N GLY A 7 28.18 42.19 -0.53
CA GLY A 7 28.48 40.75 -0.64
C GLY A 7 27.86 39.87 0.44
N GLN A 8 27.66 40.36 1.66
CA GLN A 8 27.31 39.49 2.80
C GLN A 8 25.82 39.09 2.85
N ASN A 9 24.90 39.98 2.44
CA ASN A 9 23.45 39.72 2.57
C ASN A 9 22.87 38.74 1.54
N GLY A 10 23.56 38.52 0.40
CA GLY A 10 23.10 37.58 -0.63
C GLY A 10 23.67 36.17 -0.47
N GLN A 11 24.79 36.04 0.25
CA GLN A 11 25.49 34.77 0.42
C GLN A 11 24.66 33.76 1.20
N SER A 12 24.02 34.17 2.30
CA SER A 12 23.19 33.28 3.11
C SER A 12 21.95 32.76 2.37
N ILE A 13 21.38 33.56 1.45
CA ILE A 13 20.24 33.12 0.62
C ILE A 13 20.68 32.05 -0.38
N VAL A 14 21.86 32.21 -0.98
CA VAL A 14 22.42 31.21 -1.91
C VAL A 14 22.75 29.92 -1.17
N GLU A 15 23.34 30.00 0.02
CA GLU A 15 23.66 28.84 0.84
C GLU A 15 22.40 28.05 1.24
N PHE A 16 21.34 28.75 1.67
CA PHE A 16 20.04 28.12 1.93
C PHE A 16 19.42 27.49 0.68
N ALA A 17 19.47 28.20 -0.46
CA ALA A 17 18.95 27.69 -1.73
C ALA A 17 19.66 26.41 -2.21
N LEU A 18 20.94 26.23 -1.86
CA LEU A 18 21.68 25.00 -2.16
C LEU A 18 21.34 23.84 -1.22
N LEU A 19 20.97 24.12 0.04
CA LEU A 19 20.53 23.10 0.99
C LEU A 19 19.07 22.66 0.77
N LEU A 20 18.23 23.57 0.26
CA LEU A 20 16.81 23.33 0.06
C LEU A 20 16.49 22.08 -0.79
N PRO A 21 17.17 21.79 -1.92
CA PRO A 21 16.97 20.54 -2.65
C PRO A 21 17.24 19.28 -1.83
N VAL A 22 18.30 19.29 -1.01
CA VAL A 22 18.64 18.15 -0.13
C VAL A 22 17.56 17.96 0.91
N LEU A 23 17.09 19.06 1.52
CA LEU A 23 15.99 19.03 2.48
C LEU A 23 14.70 18.51 1.85
N LEU A 24 14.36 18.93 0.63
CA LEU A 24 13.19 18.44 -0.10
C LEU A 24 13.26 16.94 -0.39
N ILE A 25 14.42 16.43 -0.82
CA ILE A 25 14.61 14.99 -1.04
C ILE A 25 14.37 14.21 0.26
N ILE A 26 14.88 14.71 1.39
CA ILE A 26 14.65 14.07 2.69
C ILE A 26 13.16 14.08 3.04
N LEU A 27 12.48 15.23 2.92
CA LEU A 27 11.05 15.35 3.22
C LEU A 27 10.18 14.45 2.33
N LEU A 28 10.47 14.37 1.03
CA LEU A 28 9.79 13.45 0.11
C LEU A 28 10.04 11.98 0.50
N GLY A 29 11.25 11.65 0.96
CA GLY A 29 11.56 10.33 1.48
C GLY A 29 10.74 9.96 2.72
N LEU A 30 10.57 10.89 3.66
CA LEU A 30 9.69 10.70 4.82
C LEU A 30 8.23 10.51 4.41
N LEU A 31 7.77 11.27 3.41
CA LEU A 31 6.41 11.14 2.89
C LEU A 31 6.18 9.78 2.22
N ASP A 32 7.12 9.30 1.41
CA ASP A 32 7.03 7.96 0.84
C ASP A 32 7.05 6.87 1.91
N LEU A 33 7.89 7.00 2.95
CA LEU A 33 7.90 6.05 4.06
C LEU A 33 6.52 5.96 4.77
N GLY A 34 5.91 7.11 5.05
CA GLY A 34 4.56 7.15 5.63
C GLY A 34 3.50 6.52 4.72
N ARG A 35 3.58 6.77 3.41
CA ARG A 35 2.67 6.18 2.42
C ARG A 35 2.86 4.66 2.31
N VAL A 36 4.09 4.16 2.30
CA VAL A 36 4.38 2.72 2.27
C VAL A 36 3.81 2.05 3.52
N TRP A 37 4.06 2.61 4.70
CA TRP A 37 3.54 2.04 5.95
C TRP A 37 2.01 2.00 5.97
N HIS A 38 1.36 3.11 5.60
CA HIS A 38 -0.10 3.15 5.47
C HIS A 38 -0.60 2.11 4.48
N ALA A 39 0.04 2.00 3.30
CA ALA A 39 -0.35 1.02 2.28
C ALA A 39 -0.25 -0.42 2.80
N VAL A 40 0.83 -0.78 3.49
CA VAL A 40 1.01 -2.11 4.09
C VAL A 40 -0.13 -2.44 5.06
N VAL A 41 -0.45 -1.53 5.98
CA VAL A 41 -1.56 -1.74 6.94
C VAL A 41 -2.88 -1.91 6.19
N THR A 42 -3.20 -1.00 5.28
CA THR A 42 -4.47 -1.05 4.55
C THR A 42 -4.63 -2.34 3.73
N VAL A 43 -3.59 -2.81 3.02
CA VAL A 43 -3.73 -4.06 2.24
C VAL A 43 -3.87 -5.29 3.11
N HIS A 44 -3.26 -5.30 4.30
CA HIS A 44 -3.48 -6.36 5.29
C HIS A 44 -4.92 -6.36 5.81
N ASP A 45 -5.47 -5.18 6.12
CA ASP A 45 -6.88 -5.06 6.53
C ASP A 45 -7.82 -5.51 5.41
N CYS A 46 -7.54 -5.14 4.16
CA CYS A 46 -8.29 -5.62 2.99
C CYS A 46 -8.29 -7.15 2.86
N ALA A 47 -7.12 -7.77 2.99
CA ALA A 47 -7.00 -9.22 2.95
C ALA A 47 -7.79 -9.87 4.09
N GLY A 48 -7.70 -9.30 5.30
CA GLY A 48 -8.42 -9.77 6.49
C GLY A 48 -9.93 -9.72 6.32
N GLU A 49 -10.49 -8.60 5.87
CA GLU A 49 -11.93 -8.46 5.62
C GLU A 49 -12.44 -9.40 4.51
N GLY A 50 -11.62 -9.61 3.48
CA GLY A 50 -11.90 -10.62 2.45
C GLY A 50 -11.93 -12.03 3.02
N ALA A 51 -10.90 -12.42 3.78
CA ALA A 51 -10.80 -13.74 4.41
C ALA A 51 -11.94 -13.99 5.42
N LEU A 52 -12.29 -12.98 6.21
CA LEU A 52 -13.40 -13.05 7.16
C LEU A 52 -14.75 -13.26 6.45
N TYR A 53 -14.97 -12.56 5.33
CA TYR A 53 -16.17 -12.80 4.52
C TYR A 53 -16.15 -14.22 3.92
N ALA A 54 -15.00 -14.66 3.41
CA ALA A 54 -14.81 -15.99 2.85
C ALA A 54 -15.06 -17.11 3.87
N ALA A 55 -14.78 -16.88 5.14
CA ALA A 55 -15.09 -17.83 6.21
C ALA A 55 -16.60 -18.13 6.29
N ILE A 56 -17.46 -17.15 5.96
CA ILE A 56 -18.92 -17.29 6.04
C ILE A 56 -19.50 -17.72 4.68
N ARG A 57 -18.99 -17.14 3.59
CA ARG A 57 -19.45 -17.37 2.21
C ARG A 57 -18.29 -17.71 1.28
N PRO A 58 -17.69 -18.90 1.41
CA PRO A 58 -16.48 -19.26 0.65
C PRO A 58 -16.72 -19.45 -0.86
N ASP A 59 -17.98 -19.65 -1.26
CA ASP A 59 -18.44 -19.82 -2.64
C ASP A 59 -18.70 -18.49 -3.37
N ASP A 60 -18.89 -17.40 -2.63
CA ASP A 60 -19.16 -16.06 -3.16
C ASP A 60 -17.85 -15.30 -3.44
N LEU A 61 -17.13 -15.71 -4.48
CA LEU A 61 -15.83 -15.13 -4.85
C LEU A 61 -15.92 -13.64 -5.16
N ASP A 62 -16.99 -13.21 -5.82
CA ASP A 62 -17.18 -11.79 -6.15
C ASP A 62 -17.49 -10.97 -4.90
N GLY A 63 -18.26 -11.52 -3.96
CA GLY A 63 -18.46 -10.94 -2.63
C GLY A 63 -17.16 -10.82 -1.84
N ILE A 64 -16.31 -11.86 -1.83
CA ILE A 64 -14.99 -11.84 -1.17
C ILE A 64 -14.13 -10.70 -1.75
N ARG A 65 -14.03 -10.62 -3.08
CA ARG A 65 -13.27 -9.56 -3.77
C ARG A 65 -13.82 -8.17 -3.47
N ALA A 66 -15.14 -8.01 -3.53
CA ALA A 66 -15.81 -6.74 -3.26
C ALA A 66 -15.60 -6.29 -1.82
N ARG A 67 -15.68 -7.21 -0.85
CA ARG A 67 -15.44 -6.92 0.57
C ARG A 67 -13.98 -6.55 0.84
N ALA A 68 -13.03 -7.31 0.29
CA ALA A 68 -11.62 -6.99 0.40
C ALA A 68 -11.31 -5.59 -0.19
N ALA A 69 -11.86 -5.27 -1.36
CA ALA A 69 -11.66 -3.97 -1.98
C ALA A 69 -12.35 -2.82 -1.21
N ALA A 70 -13.54 -3.05 -0.65
CA ALA A 70 -14.28 -2.05 0.10
C ALA A 70 -13.63 -1.68 1.44
N ALA A 71 -12.78 -2.56 1.98
CA ALA A 71 -11.98 -2.29 3.18
C ALA A 71 -10.79 -1.34 2.92
N ALA A 72 -10.48 -1.05 1.65
CA ALA A 72 -9.46 -0.08 1.31
C ALA A 72 -9.84 1.32 1.81
N SER A 73 -8.84 2.11 2.23
CA SER A 73 -9.06 3.42 2.81
C SER A 73 -8.03 4.47 2.37
N GLY A 74 -8.43 5.74 2.43
CA GLY A 74 -7.57 6.87 2.08
C GLY A 74 -7.10 6.83 0.61
N LEU A 75 -5.79 6.88 0.41
CA LEU A 75 -5.16 6.92 -0.92
C LEU A 75 -4.92 5.52 -1.51
N VAL A 76 -5.19 4.45 -0.75
CA VAL A 76 -5.05 3.08 -1.22
C VAL A 76 -6.36 2.68 -1.88
N GLN A 77 -6.28 2.24 -3.13
CA GLN A 77 -7.41 1.75 -3.90
C GLN A 77 -7.07 0.35 -4.39
N VAL A 78 -7.94 -0.61 -4.12
CA VAL A 78 -7.76 -2.01 -4.49
C VAL A 78 -8.74 -2.33 -5.60
N ASN A 79 -8.24 -2.89 -6.70
CA ASN A 79 -9.09 -3.43 -7.74
C ASN A 79 -9.58 -4.83 -7.31
N PRO A 80 -10.90 -5.06 -7.16
CA PRO A 80 -11.44 -6.36 -6.79
C PRO A 80 -10.92 -7.51 -7.66
N GLU A 81 -10.74 -7.27 -8.97
CA GLU A 81 -10.29 -8.27 -9.94
C GLU A 81 -8.86 -8.76 -9.72
N THR A 82 -8.05 -7.98 -8.99
CA THR A 82 -6.66 -8.35 -8.68
C THR A 82 -6.52 -9.13 -7.38
N VAL A 83 -7.60 -9.24 -6.59
CA VAL A 83 -7.60 -10.00 -5.34
C VAL A 83 -7.60 -11.49 -5.66
N ALA A 84 -6.57 -12.18 -5.21
CA ALA A 84 -6.41 -13.61 -5.38
C ALA A 84 -7.03 -14.35 -4.19
N ILE A 85 -7.76 -15.42 -4.48
CA ILE A 85 -8.43 -16.27 -3.49
C ILE A 85 -7.94 -17.69 -3.73
N GLU A 86 -7.36 -18.31 -2.72
CA GLU A 86 -6.97 -19.71 -2.75
C GLU A 86 -7.93 -20.49 -1.86
N LEU A 87 -8.70 -21.36 -2.50
CA LEU A 87 -9.66 -22.23 -1.83
C LEU A 87 -9.01 -23.59 -1.50
N PRO A 88 -9.42 -24.23 -0.40
CA PRO A 88 -9.05 -25.61 -0.12
C PRO A 88 -9.72 -26.56 -1.14
N PRO A 89 -9.19 -27.77 -1.33
CA PRO A 89 -9.76 -28.74 -2.26
C PRO A 89 -11.20 -29.14 -1.91
N ASN A 90 -11.53 -29.14 -0.61
CA ASN A 90 -12.87 -29.39 -0.09
C ASN A 90 -13.29 -28.20 0.80
N LEU A 91 -14.45 -27.62 0.51
CA LEU A 91 -15.03 -26.51 1.27
C LEU A 91 -15.83 -27.03 2.47
N GLU A 92 -15.10 -27.46 3.49
CA GLU A 92 -15.66 -27.97 4.75
C GLU A 92 -15.35 -27.03 5.92
N PRO A 93 -16.14 -27.04 7.00
CA PRO A 93 -15.86 -26.20 8.16
C PRO A 93 -14.48 -26.52 8.74
N GLY A 94 -13.70 -25.49 9.03
CA GLY A 94 -12.31 -25.59 9.46
C GLY A 94 -11.28 -25.56 8.34
N ALA A 95 -11.69 -25.70 7.07
CA ALA A 95 -10.76 -25.65 5.94
C ALA A 95 -10.25 -24.20 5.72
N PRO A 96 -8.94 -24.01 5.42
CA PRO A 96 -8.36 -22.68 5.30
C PRO A 96 -8.68 -22.05 3.93
N VAL A 97 -9.12 -20.80 3.93
CA VAL A 97 -9.22 -19.95 2.74
C VAL A 97 -8.20 -18.82 2.86
N THR A 98 -7.39 -18.65 1.83
CA THR A 98 -6.36 -17.58 1.78
C THR A 98 -6.80 -16.48 0.83
N VAL A 99 -6.77 -15.25 1.30
CA VAL A 99 -7.04 -14.05 0.47
C VAL A 99 -5.76 -13.23 0.38
N THR A 100 -5.35 -12.93 -0.84
CA THR A 100 -4.16 -12.13 -1.15
C THR A 100 -4.56 -10.87 -1.92
N VAL A 101 -4.18 -9.71 -1.38
CA VAL A 101 -4.46 -8.40 -1.96
C VAL A 101 -3.16 -7.76 -2.43
N PRO A 102 -2.88 -7.75 -3.74
CA PRO A 102 -1.74 -7.05 -4.29
C PRO A 102 -2.02 -5.54 -4.40
N TYR A 103 -0.99 -4.73 -4.16
CA TYR A 103 -1.05 -3.29 -4.36
C TYR A 103 0.28 -2.76 -4.89
N THR A 104 0.20 -1.95 -5.94
CA THR A 104 1.38 -1.33 -6.56
C THR A 104 1.41 0.15 -6.25
N MET A 105 2.54 0.61 -5.71
CA MET A 105 2.76 1.99 -5.34
C MET A 105 3.93 2.59 -6.11
N THR A 106 3.77 3.82 -6.59
CA THR A 106 4.86 4.61 -7.20
C THR A 106 5.47 5.56 -6.16
N PHE A 107 6.81 5.63 -6.15
CA PHE A 107 7.55 6.57 -5.31
C PHE A 107 7.41 8.00 -5.81
N ILE A 108 7.28 8.95 -4.87
CA ILE A 108 7.35 10.38 -5.17
C ILE A 108 8.82 10.84 -5.12
N ASN A 109 9.62 10.27 -4.24
CA ASN A 109 11.04 10.57 -4.12
C ASN A 109 11.80 10.04 -5.36
N PRO A 110 12.47 10.92 -6.12
CA PRO A 110 13.16 10.53 -7.35
C PRO A 110 14.33 9.56 -7.10
N LEU A 111 14.96 9.58 -5.93
CA LEU A 111 16.04 8.65 -5.61
C LEU A 111 15.53 7.21 -5.47
N PHE A 112 14.40 7.01 -4.79
CA PHE A 112 13.79 5.69 -4.68
C PHE A 112 13.21 5.23 -6.03
N GLY A 113 12.58 6.16 -6.76
CA GLY A 113 12.10 5.89 -8.11
C GLY A 113 13.20 5.48 -9.10
N ALA A 114 14.41 6.01 -8.95
CA ALA A 114 15.54 5.67 -9.83
C ALA A 114 16.15 4.28 -9.57
N VAL A 115 16.04 3.77 -8.34
CA VAL A 115 16.57 2.45 -7.96
C VAL A 115 15.53 1.35 -8.13
N ALA A 116 14.25 1.67 -7.94
CA ALA A 116 13.15 0.73 -8.06
C ALA A 116 12.80 0.43 -9.54
N PRO A 117 12.47 -0.83 -9.90
CA PRO A 117 11.96 -1.15 -11.23
C PRO A 117 10.71 -0.32 -11.56
N ASN A 118 10.74 0.41 -12.68
CA ASN A 118 9.67 1.33 -13.10
C ASN A 118 9.28 2.40 -12.06
N GLY A 119 10.13 2.66 -11.06
CA GLY A 119 9.86 3.56 -9.95
C GLY A 119 8.75 3.09 -9.00
N GLN A 120 8.46 1.79 -8.98
CA GLN A 120 7.35 1.20 -8.23
C GLN A 120 7.83 0.13 -7.25
N ILE A 121 7.01 -0.09 -6.22
CA ILE A 121 7.10 -1.22 -5.29
C ILE A 121 5.77 -1.96 -5.27
N VAL A 122 5.85 -3.29 -5.22
CA VAL A 122 4.68 -4.16 -5.04
C VAL A 122 4.60 -4.55 -3.58
N LEU A 123 3.44 -4.30 -2.98
CA LEU A 123 3.07 -4.67 -1.64
C LEU A 123 1.97 -5.73 -1.72
N GLN A 124 1.91 -6.62 -0.73
CA GLN A 124 0.88 -7.64 -0.65
C GLN A 124 0.39 -7.78 0.79
N GLY A 125 -0.93 -7.75 0.95
CA GLY A 125 -1.59 -8.20 2.16
C GLY A 125 -2.04 -9.65 1.99
N VAL A 126 -1.81 -10.49 2.98
CA VAL A 126 -2.26 -11.88 2.98
C VAL A 126 -2.94 -12.16 4.30
N ALA A 127 -4.11 -12.80 4.23
CA ALA A 127 -4.85 -13.28 5.40
C ALA A 127 -5.41 -14.67 5.12
N VAL A 128 -5.51 -15.48 6.18
CA VAL A 128 -6.03 -16.85 6.13
C VAL A 128 -7.09 -16.99 7.21
N GLU A 129 -8.27 -17.45 6.84
CA GLU A 129 -9.36 -17.74 7.77
C GLU A 129 -9.94 -19.14 7.51
N ALA A 130 -10.52 -19.74 8.55
CA ALA A 130 -11.15 -21.05 8.45
C ALA A 130 -12.63 -20.90 8.06
N VAL A 131 -13.10 -21.74 7.13
CA VAL A 131 -14.52 -21.81 6.77
C VAL A 131 -15.36 -22.15 8.00
N ILE A 132 -16.42 -21.39 8.24
CA ILE A 132 -17.35 -21.56 9.36
C ILE A 132 -18.61 -22.29 8.89
N SER A 133 -19.13 -21.94 7.72
CA SER A 133 -20.32 -22.54 7.13
C SER A 133 -20.04 -23.12 5.76
N THR A 134 -20.50 -24.35 5.52
CA THR A 134 -20.59 -24.91 4.18
C THR A 134 -21.69 -24.21 3.39
N PRO A 135 -21.61 -24.16 2.05
CA PRO A 135 -22.74 -23.76 1.24
C PRO A 135 -23.96 -24.60 1.66
N MET A 136 -25.08 -23.94 1.97
CA MET A 136 -26.34 -24.66 2.08
C MET A 136 -26.65 -25.17 0.68
N GLY A 137 -26.41 -26.46 0.47
CA GLY A 137 -26.99 -27.16 -0.66
C GLY A 137 -28.51 -26.97 -0.61
N ASP A 138 -29.05 -26.73 -1.80
CA ASP A 138 -30.46 -26.75 -2.20
C ASP A 138 -31.37 -27.63 -1.34
#